data_AF-A0A520S9I3-F1
#
_entry.id   AF-A0A520S9I3-F1
#
_cell.length_a   1.000
_cell.length_b   1.000
_cell.length_c   1.000
_cell.angle_alpha   90.00
_cell.angle_beta   90.00
_cell.angle_gamma   90.00
#
_symmetry.space_group_name_H-M   'P 1'
#
loop_
_entity.id
_entity.type
_entity.pdbx_description
1 polymer ?
#
loop_
_entity_poly.entity_id
_entity_poly.type
_entity_poly.pdbx_seq_one_letter_code
_entity_poly.pdbx_strand_id
1 'polypeptide(L)' 'EADWLLVGLLLMCVSTAPSSFILARQLGGDAPLMAGIVAIQTMSSIASVPLVLWVAETMNWIHLL' A
#
# COMPACT_ATOMS: atom_id res chain seq x y z
N GLU A 1 -13.13 -3.71 18.46
CA GLU A 1 -13.06 -4.80 17.45
C GLU A 1 -13.05 -4.31 16.01
N ALA A 2 -13.20 -3.00 15.72
CA ALA A 2 -12.94 -2.43 14.38
C ALA A 2 -11.43 -2.34 14.05
N ASP A 3 -10.58 -2.53 15.05
CA ASP A 3 -9.13 -2.37 15.00
C ASP A 3 -8.49 -3.28 13.93
N TRP A 4 -8.97 -4.52 13.82
CA TRP A 4 -8.49 -5.49 12.82
C TRP A 4 -8.87 -5.11 11.38
N LEU A 5 -10.04 -4.47 11.21
CA LEU A 5 -10.48 -3.99 9.90
C LEU A 5 -9.58 -2.85 9.43
N LEU A 6 -9.17 -1.98 10.35
CA LEU A 6 -8.24 -0.89 10.06
C LEU A 6 -6.85 -1.41 9.70
N VAL A 7 -6.35 -2.42 10.42
CA VAL A 7 -5.10 -3.11 10.06
C VAL A 7 -5.19 -3.69 8.64
N GLY A 8 -6.30 -4.37 8.31
CA GLY A 8 -6.53 -4.90 6.96
C GLY A 8 -6.55 -3.81 5.87
N LEU A 9 -7.21 -2.67 6.15
CA LEU A 9 -7.24 -1.51 5.25
C LEU A 9 -5.84 -0.91 5.04
N LEU A 10 -5.05 -0.73 6.10
CA LEU A 10 -3.70 -0.20 6.00
C LEU A 10 -2.77 -1.12 5.19
N LEU A 11 -2.91 -2.43 5.33
CA LEU A 11 -2.17 -3.42 4.54
C LEU A 11 -2.54 -3.38 3.04
N MET A 12 -3.74 -2.93 2.69
CA MET A 12 -4.15 -2.72 1.29
C MET A 12 -3.64 -1.38 0.72
N CYS A 13 -3.41 -0.38 1.58
CA CYS A 13 -2.93 0.95 1.17
C CYS A 13 -1.42 1.03 0.97
N VAL A 14 -0.66 0.16 1.64
CA VAL A 14 0.80 0.12 1.50
C VAL A 14 1.20 -0.44 0.13
N SER A 15 2.28 0.10 -0.43
CA SER A 15 2.79 -0.27 -1.75
C SER A 15 3.21 -1.74 -1.79
N THR A 16 2.98 -2.40 -2.92
CA THR A 16 3.27 -3.82 -3.14
C THR A 16 4.76 -4.13 -3.00
N ALA A 17 5.10 -5.33 -2.51
CA ALA A 17 6.46 -5.71 -2.14
C ALA A 17 7.47 -5.59 -3.30
N PRO A 18 8.66 -4.98 -3.06
CA PRO A 18 9.72 -4.87 -4.07
C PRO A 18 10.34 -6.22 -4.45
N SER A 19 10.06 -7.29 -3.69
CA SER A 19 10.47 -8.66 -4.03
C SER A 19 9.89 -9.15 -5.35
N SER A 20 8.79 -8.55 -5.81
CA SER A 20 8.21 -8.79 -7.14
C SER A 20 9.17 -8.46 -8.29
N PHE A 21 10.07 -7.49 -8.12
CA PHE A 21 11.12 -7.18 -9.10
C PHE A 21 12.14 -8.31 -9.24
N ILE A 22 12.62 -8.83 -8.11
CA ILE A 22 13.60 -9.93 -8.10
C ILE A 22 12.97 -11.17 -8.74
N LEU A 23 11.70 -11.46 -8.42
CA LEU A 23 10.98 -12.60 -8.98
C LEU A 23 10.72 -12.44 -10.49
N ALA A 24 10.31 -11.25 -10.95
CA ALA A 24 10.14 -10.97 -12.38
C ALA A 24 11.46 -11.19 -13.14
N ARG A 25 12.58 -10.80 -12.54
CA ARG A 25 13.92 -10.98 -13.11
C ARG A 25 14.38 -12.43 -13.11
N GLN A 26 13.92 -13.24 -12.15
CA GLN A 26 14.22 -14.69 -12.08
C GLN A 26 13.33 -15.54 -12.99
N LEU A 27 12.08 -15.14 -13.23
CA LEU A 27 11.12 -15.87 -14.08
C LEU A 27 11.19 -15.47 -15.56
N GLY A 28 12.14 -14.62 -15.95
CA GLY A 28 12.29 -14.16 -17.34
C GLY A 28 11.26 -13.10 -17.78
N GLY A 29 10.62 -12.42 -16.84
CA GLY A 29 9.70 -11.31 -17.09
C GLY A 29 10.38 -9.94 -17.12
N ASP A 30 9.60 -8.90 -17.41
CA ASP A 30 10.07 -7.53 -17.57
C ASP A 30 10.36 -6.83 -16.22
N ALA A 31 11.55 -7.06 -15.69
CA ALA A 31 12.07 -6.41 -14.49
C ALA A 31 11.97 -4.86 -14.50
N PRO A 32 12.33 -4.13 -15.59
CA PRO A 32 12.22 -2.66 -15.60
C PRO A 32 10.76 -2.17 -15.61
N LEU A 33 9.85 -2.90 -16.25
CA LEU A 33 8.42 -2.58 -16.23
C LEU A 33 7.86 -2.73 -14.81
N MET A 34 8.20 -3.83 -14.13
CA MET A 34 7.80 -4.08 -12.74
C MET A 34 8.37 -3.02 -11.78
N ALA A 35 9.62 -2.62 -11.98
CA ALA A 35 10.23 -1.54 -11.21
C ALA A 35 9.47 -0.20 -11.38
N GLY A 36 9.04 0.11 -12.61
CA GLY A 36 8.21 1.29 -12.90
C GLY A 36 6.86 1.26 -12.18
N ILE A 37 6.18 0.12 -12.19
CA ILE A 37 4.90 -0.06 -11.50
C ILE A 37 5.07 0.12 -9.99
N VAL A 38 6.07 -0.53 -9.38
CA VAL A 38 6.36 -0.41 -7.94
C VAL A 38 6.70 1.03 -7.56
N ALA A 39 7.44 1.76 -8.39
CA ALA A 39 7.75 3.17 -8.15
C ALA A 39 6.49 4.04 -8.13
N ILE A 40 5.60 3.89 -9.12
CA ILE A 40 4.33 4.63 -9.19
C ILE A 40 3.43 4.27 -7.99
N GLN A 41 3.38 2.99 -7.62
CA GLN A 41 2.55 2.52 -6.53
C GLN A 41 3.07 2.99 -5.17
N THR A 42 4.39 3.10 -5.00
CA THR A 42 5.03 3.67 -3.81
C THR A 42 4.72 5.15 -3.67
N MET A 43 4.81 5.92 -4.76
CA MET A 43 4.42 7.33 -4.75
C MET A 43 2.93 7.49 -4.46
N SER A 44 2.09 6.59 -4.98
CA SER A 44 0.65 6.59 -4.73
C SER A 44 0.32 6.28 -3.25
N SER A 45 1.06 5.39 -2.60
CA SER A 45 0.87 5.09 -1.17
C SER A 45 1.10 6.28 -0.25
N ILE A 46 1.95 7.25 -0.64
CA ILE A 46 2.13 8.50 0.11
C ILE A 46 0.81 9.27 0.22
N ALA A 47 -0.05 9.19 -0.79
CA ALA A 47 -1.38 9.79 -0.77
C ALA A 47 -2.45 8.85 -0.19
N SER A 48 -2.41 7.55 -0.50
CA SER A 48 -3.42 6.59 -0.08
C SER A 48 -3.45 6.36 1.43
N VAL A 49 -2.28 6.29 2.09
CA VAL A 49 -2.19 6.06 3.55
C VAL A 49 -2.84 7.18 4.38
N PRO A 50 -2.48 8.48 4.21
CA PRO A 50 -3.13 9.55 4.95
C PRO A 50 -4.61 9.69 4.61
N LEU A 51 -5.01 9.38 3.37
CA LEU A 51 -6.42 9.40 2.97
C LEU A 51 -7.24 8.36 3.74
N VAL A 52 -6.74 7.14 3.90
CA VAL A 52 -7.43 6.10 4.68
C VAL A 52 -7.45 6.41 6.17
N LEU A 53 -6.39 7.01 6.72
CA LEU A 53 -6.40 7.47 8.10
C LEU A 53 -7.44 8.59 8.32
N TRP A 54 -7.54 9.54 7.39
CA TRP A 54 -8.54 10.61 7.45
C TRP A 54 -9.98 10.09 7.35
N VAL A 55 -10.22 9.10 6.48
CA VAL A 55 -11.53 8.43 6.39
C VAL A 55 -11.85 7.64 7.67
N ALA A 56 -10.85 6.96 8.25
CA ALA A 56 -11.03 6.22 9.50
C ALA A 56 -11.34 7.14 10.68
N GLU A 57 -10.73 8.33 10.74
CA GLU A 57 -11.01 9.36 11.74
C GLU A 57 -12.43 9.92 11.60
N THR A 58 -12.84 10.29 10.38
CA THR A 58 -14.20 10.81 10.11
C THR A 58 -15.30 9.79 10.42
N MET A 59 -15.02 8.50 10.24
CA MET A 59 -15.94 7.39 10.56
C MET A 59 -15.91 6.98 12.04
N ASN A 60 -15.15 7.69 12.89
CA ASN A 60 -15.02 7.44 14.34
C ASN A 60 -14.46 6.04 14.68
N TRP A 61 -13.71 5.41 13.77
CA TRP A 61 -13.08 4.11 14.00
C TRP A 61 -11.81 4.22 14.86
N ILE A 62 -11.09 5.33 14.75
CA ILE A 62 -9.92 5.66 15.56
C ILE A 62 -9.99 7.14 15.92
N HIS A 63 -9.71 7.45 17.18
CA HIS A 63 -9.45 8.81 17.64
C HIS A 63 -7.94 9.04 17.62
N LEU A 64 -7.46 9.87 16.68
CA LEU A 64 -6.04 10.24 16.57
C LEU A 64 -5.64 11.40 17.51
N LEU A 65 -6.62 11.98 18.23
CA LEU A 65 -6.53 13.05 19.26
C LEU A 65 -7.68 12.87 20.26
#